data_AF-A0A9E1E4R9-F1
#
_entry.id   AF-A0A9E1E4R9-F1
#
_cell.length_a   1.000
_cell.length_b   1.000
_cell.length_c   1.000
_cell.angle_alpha   90.00
_cell.angle_beta   90.00
_cell.angle_gamma   90.00
#
_symmetry.space_group_name_H-M   'P 1'
#
loop_
_entity.id
_entity.type
_entity.pdbx_description
1 polymer ?
#
loop_
_entity_poly.entity_id
_entity_poly.type
_entity_poly.pdbx_seq_one_letter_code
_entity_poly.pdbx_strand_id
1 'polypeptide(L)' 'MKRIKFFLIISCLICGIWFSGCGKKEKEEPAVTGKTAELMFITIGKGDAFLLKTPEDTYYMCDTG' A
#
# COMPACT_ATOMS: atom_id res chain seq x y z
N MET A 1 -6.54 -26.67 38.61
CA MET A 1 -5.45 -26.06 37.80
C MET A 1 -5.44 -26.47 36.33
N LYS A 2 -5.61 -27.75 35.96
CA LYS A 2 -5.55 -28.20 34.54
C LYS A 2 -6.64 -27.58 33.64
N ARG A 3 -7.87 -27.39 34.15
CA ARG A 3 -8.98 -26.82 33.37
C ARG A 3 -8.83 -25.33 33.08
N ILE A 4 -8.27 -24.56 34.02
CA ILE A 4 -8.03 -23.11 33.85
C ILE A 4 -7.00 -22.86 32.73
N LYS A 5 -5.93 -23.66 32.68
CA LYS A 5 -4.94 -23.59 31.60
C LYS A 5 -5.56 -23.90 30.22
N PHE A 6 -6.53 -24.82 30.17
CA PHE A 6 -7.24 -25.17 28.95
C PHE A 6 -8.13 -24.02 28.46
N PHE A 7 -8.86 -23.35 29.36
CA PHE A 7 -9.67 -22.18 29.01
C PHE A 7 -8.83 -20.99 28.52
N LEU A 8 -7.64 -20.77 29.08
CA LEU A 8 -6.72 -19.72 28.63
C LEU A 8 -6.20 -19.95 27.20
N ILE A 9 -5.90 -21.20 26.84
CA ILE A 9 -5.43 -21.55 25.49
C ILE A 9 -6.56 -21.36 24.45
N ILE A 10 -7.78 -21.78 24.79
CA ILE A 10 -8.95 -21.59 23.92
C ILE A 10 -9.24 -20.10 23.70
N SER A 11 -9.16 -19.29 24.77
CA SER A 11 -9.35 -17.84 24.66
C SER A 11 -8.32 -17.18 23.74
N CYS A 12 -7.05 -17.56 23.83
CA CYS A 12 -6.01 -17.02 22.94
C CYS A 12 -6.24 -17.40 21.46
N LEU A 13 -6.68 -18.63 21.19
CA LEU A 13 -6.98 -19.10 19.83
C LEU A 13 -8.15 -18.34 19.19
N ILE A 14 -9.21 -18.06 19.96
CA ILE A 14 -10.37 -17.31 19.46
C ILE A 14 -9.98 -15.86 19.15
N CYS A 15 -9.19 -15.21 20.02
CA CYS A 15 -8.69 -13.86 19.76
C CYS A 15 -7.80 -13.80 18.50
N GLY A 16 -6.93 -14.78 18.28
CA GLY A 16 -6.06 -14.83 17.10
C GLY A 16 -6.82 -14.89 15.77
N ILE A 17 -7.95 -15.59 15.74
CA ILE A 17 -8.79 -15.75 14.53
C ILE A 17 -9.52 -14.44 14.19
N TRP A 18 -9.91 -13.65 15.20
CA TRP A 18 -10.62 -12.37 15.00
C TRP A 18 -9.72 -11.27 14.43
N PHE A 19 -8.40 -11.29 14.72
CA PHE A 19 -7.45 -10.33 14.15
C PHE A 19 -6.89 -10.74 12.78
N SER A 20 -7.11 -11.98 12.34
CA SER A 20 -6.77 -12.43 10.98
C SER A 20 -7.86 -12.12 9.94
N GLY A 21 -8.77 -11.19 10.25
CA GLY A 21 -9.65 -10.53 9.28
C GLY A 21 -8.81 -9.86 8.20
N CYS A 22 -8.49 -10.66 7.19
CA CYS A 22 -7.81 -10.30 5.96
C CYS A 22 -8.74 -9.32 5.23
N GLY A 23 -8.62 -8.05 5.59
CA GLY A 23 -9.07 -6.97 4.75
C GLY A 23 -8.32 -7.14 3.44
N LYS A 24 -9.00 -7.69 2.43
CA LYS A 24 -8.61 -7.44 1.05
C LYS A 24 -8.63 -5.92 0.96
N LYS A 25 -7.45 -5.33 0.99
CA LYS A 25 -7.25 -3.97 0.48
C LYS A 25 -7.60 -4.10 -0.99
N GLU A 26 -8.89 -3.97 -1.30
CA GLU A 26 -9.29 -3.54 -2.62
C GLU A 26 -8.40 -2.35 -2.89
N LYS A 27 -7.58 -2.46 -3.95
CA LYS A 27 -6.90 -1.30 -4.49
C LYS A 27 -8.04 -0.31 -4.72
N GLU A 28 -8.13 0.71 -3.88
CA GLU A 28 -8.88 1.90 -4.21
C GLU A 28 -8.29 2.32 -5.55
N GLU A 29 -9.01 2.04 -6.65
CA GLU A 29 -8.89 2.88 -7.82
C GLU A 29 -9.24 4.27 -7.29
N PRO A 30 -8.29 5.22 -7.33
CA PRO A 30 -8.63 6.55 -6.92
C PRO A 30 -9.72 7.00 -7.90
N ALA A 31 -10.90 7.30 -7.36
CA ALA A 31 -11.96 7.97 -8.09
C ALA A 31 -11.48 9.39 -8.41
N VAL A 32 -10.55 9.52 -9.36
CA VAL A 32 -9.98 10.80 -9.78
C VAL A 32 -11.00 11.46 -10.70
N THR A 33 -11.89 12.27 -10.12
CA THR A 33 -12.82 13.14 -10.84
C THR A 33 -12.15 14.43 -11.34
N GLY A 34 -10.85 14.38 -11.66
CA GLY A 34 -10.04 15.53 -12.06
C GLY A 34 -9.10 15.21 -13.23
N LYS A 35 -8.36 16.24 -13.68
CA LYS A 35 -7.31 16.06 -14.67
C LYS A 35 -6.14 15.27 -14.05
N THR A 36 -5.82 14.10 -14.58
CA THR A 36 -4.81 13.18 -14.03
C THR A 36 -3.40 13.58 -14.45
N ALA A 37 -2.50 13.71 -13.48
CA ALA A 37 -1.06 13.76 -13.74
C ALA A 37 -0.46 12.37 -13.57
N GLU A 38 0.45 11.98 -14.47
CA GLU A 38 1.15 10.70 -14.42
C GLU A 38 2.56 10.91 -13.83
N LEU A 39 2.89 10.18 -12.77
CA LEU A 39 4.23 10.15 -12.18
C LEU A 39 4.94 8.86 -12.60
N MET A 40 6.07 8.99 -13.30
CA MET A 40 6.89 7.89 -13.75
C MET A 40 8.24 7.91 -13.02
N PHE A 41 8.65 6.78 -12.47
CA PHE A 41 9.96 6.59 -11.85
C PHE A 41 10.91 5.97 -12.86
N ILE A 42 12.08 6.56 -13.03
CA ILE A 42 13.12 6.12 -13.94
C ILE A 42 14.35 5.78 -13.09
N THR A 43 14.68 4.49 -13.01
CA THR A 43 15.91 4.05 -12.36
C THR A 43 17.05 4.11 -13.38
N ILE A 44 18.04 4.99 -13.15
CA ILE A 44 19.23 5.15 -14.01
C ILE A 44 20.47 4.74 -13.20
N GLY A 45 20.94 3.51 -13.39
CA GLY A 45 22.13 3.00 -12.69
C GLY A 45 21.93 2.93 -11.17
N LYS A 46 22.59 3.83 -10.42
CA LYS A 46 22.44 3.97 -8.95
C LYS A 46 21.55 5.15 -8.53
N GLY A 47 21.14 5.99 -9.47
CA GLY A 47 20.30 7.15 -9.22
C GLY A 47 18.84 6.88 -9.60
N ASP A 48 17.96 7.71 -9.06
CA ASP A 48 16.54 7.73 -9.39
C ASP A 48 16.19 9.10 -9.98
N ALA A 49 15.51 9.08 -11.11
CA ALA A 49 14.90 10.24 -11.74
C ALA A 49 13.40 10.05 -11.73
N PHE A 50 12.63 11.13 -11.70
CA PHE A 50 11.18 11.03 -11.90
C PHE A 50 10.67 12.06 -12.92
N LEU A 51 9.74 11.59 -13.73
CA LEU A 51 9.09 12.35 -14.78
C LEU A 51 7.63 12.56 -14.41
N LEU A 52 7.20 13.82 -14.35
CA LEU A 52 5.81 14.22 -14.17
C LEU A 52 5.25 14.63 -15.53
N LYS A 53 4.24 13.90 -16.01
CA LYS A 53 3.43 14.29 -17.15
C LYS A 53 2.13 14.92 -16.65
N THR A 54 1.91 16.17 -17.03
CA THR A 54 0.68 16.89 -16.70
C THR A 54 -0.45 16.50 -17.66
N PRO A 55 -1.71 16.79 -17.28
CA PRO A 55 -2.85 16.64 -18.17
C PRO A 55 -2.77 17.50 -19.45
N GLU A 56 -2.01 18.59 -19.42
CA GLU A 56 -1.76 19.48 -20.54
C GLU A 56 -0.67 18.96 -21.50
N ASP A 57 -0.26 17.71 -21.35
CA ASP A 57 0.84 17.08 -22.10
C ASP A 57 2.18 17.83 -21.95
N THR A 58 2.39 18.44 -20.77
CA THR A 58 3.67 19.03 -20.40
C THR A 58 4.47 18.11 -19.50
N TYR A 59 5.79 18.14 -19.63
CA TYR A 59 6.70 17.21 -18.99
C TYR A 59 7.69 17.96 -18.11
N TYR A 60 7.79 17.53 -16.85
CA TYR A 60 8.80 18.00 -15.89
C TYR A 60 9.65 16.83 -15.44
N MET A 61 10.96 16.97 -15.52
CA MET A 61 11.91 15.97 -15.02
C MET A 61 12.61 16.54 -13.80
N CYS A 62 12.65 15.75 -12.73
CA CYS A 62 13.37 16.07 -11.52
C CYS A 62 14.37 14.96 -11.25
N ASP A 63 15.56 15.38 -10.81
CA ASP A 63 16.74 14.55 -10.57
C ASP A 63 17.23 13.84 -11.86
N THR A 64 18.37 14.26 -12.40
CA THR A 64 18.92 13.69 -13.65
C THR A 64 20.14 12.81 -13.42
N GLY A 65 20.43 12.49 -12.16
CA GLY A 65 21.69 11.86 -11.74
C GLY A 65 22.73 12.86 -11.26
#